data_AF-A0A842ZY73-F1
#
_entry.id   AF-A0A842ZY73-F1
#
_cell.length_a   1.000
_cell.length_b   1.000
_cell.length_c   1.000
_cell.angle_alpha   90.00
_cell.angle_beta   90.00
_cell.angle_gamma   90.00
#
_symmetry.space_group_name_H-M   'P 1'
#
loop_
_entity.id
_entity.type
_entity.pdbx_description
1 polymer ?
#
loop_
_entity_poly.entity_id
_entity_poly.type
_entity_poly.pdbx_seq_one_letter_code
_entity_poly.pdbx_strand_id
1 'polypeptide(L)'
;MVAVLVFAIVAVFFFFSIFLIHPFGKPGQVNMDDHIIANTQNETGTNNGVTSVVFDYRGFDTLGEATILFSAVAGVLMIFRRVKQ
;
A
#
# COMPACT_ATOMS: atom_id res chain seq x y z
N MET A 1 6.39 -11.89 -28.20
CA MET A 1 7.69 -11.17 -28.18
C MET A 1 7.67 -9.96 -27.25
N VAL A 2 6.70 -9.04 -27.38
CA VAL A 2 6.61 -7.84 -26.51
C VAL A 2 6.49 -8.18 -25.01
N ALA A 3 5.61 -9.12 -24.64
CA ALA A 3 5.47 -9.54 -23.24
C ALA A 3 6.77 -10.12 -22.66
N VAL A 4 7.50 -10.92 -23.44
CA VAL A 4 8.79 -11.51 -23.04
C VAL A 4 9.85 -10.42 -22.84
N LEU A 5 9.88 -9.43 -23.73
CA LEU A 5 10.78 -8.28 -23.63
C LEU A 5 10.51 -7.46 -22.36
N VAL A 6 9.24 -7.14 -22.09
CA VAL A 6 8.84 -6.39 -20.89
C VAL A 6 9.23 -7.17 -19.62
N PHE A 7 8.96 -8.47 -19.60
CA PHE A 7 9.31 -9.30 -18.46
C PHE A 7 10.83 -9.37 -18.23
N ALA A 8 11.61 -9.48 -19.30
CA ALA A 8 13.08 -9.46 -19.22
C ALA A 8 13.60 -8.13 -18.67
N ILE A 9 13.03 -7.00 -19.09
CA ILE A 9 13.42 -5.67 -18.58
C ILE A 9 13.13 -5.56 -17.09
N VAL A 10 11.93 -5.96 -16.65
CA VAL A 10 11.55 -5.92 -15.22
C VAL A 10 12.44 -6.86 -14.40
N ALA A 11 12.73 -8.06 -14.91
CA ALA A 11 13.61 -9.02 -14.24
C ALA A 11 15.03 -8.47 -14.06
N VAL A 12 15.59 -7.86 -15.10
CA VAL A 12 16.91 -7.20 -15.03
C VAL A 12 16.88 -6.06 -14.01
N PHE A 13 15.85 -5.21 -14.05
CA PHE A 13 15.69 -4.11 -13.08
C PHE A 13 15.66 -4.60 -11.63
N PHE A 14 14.88 -5.65 -11.33
CA PHE A 14 14.85 -6.24 -9.99
C PHE A 14 16.19 -6.86 -9.59
N PHE A 15 16.88 -7.54 -10.51
CA PHE A 15 18.20 -8.10 -10.23
C PHE A 15 19.21 -7.02 -9.83
N PHE A 16 19.24 -5.90 -10.55
CA PHE A 16 20.12 -4.77 -10.21
C PHE A 16 19.71 -4.06 -8.91
N SER A 17 18.41 -4.01 -8.60
CA SER A 17 17.89 -3.37 -7.38
C SER A 17 18.40 -4.03 -6.09
N ILE A 18 18.77 -5.32 -6.13
CA ILE A 18 19.36 -6.03 -5.00
C ILE A 18 20.65 -5.36 -4.53
N PHE A 19 21.45 -4.81 -5.45
CA PHE A 19 22.71 -4.13 -5.11
C PHE A 19 22.51 -2.71 -4.55
N LEU A 20 21.30 -2.16 -4.64
CA LEU A 20 20.93 -0.81 -4.19
C LEU A 20 20.13 -0.82 -2.88
N ILE A 21 19.79 -2.00 -2.34
CA ILE A 21 18.98 -2.09 -1.13
C ILE A 21 19.78 -1.65 0.10
N HIS A 22 19.12 -0.95 1.02
CA HIS A 22 19.71 -0.59 2.30
C HIS A 22 20.06 -1.84 3.13
N PRO A 23 21.18 -1.83 3.88
CA PRO A 23 21.46 -2.90 4.83
C PRO A 23 20.34 -3.03 5.87
N PHE A 24 20.09 -4.25 6.32
CA PHE A 24 19.10 -4.52 7.36
C PHE A 24 19.37 -3.68 8.62
N GLY A 25 18.32 -3.05 9.15
CA GLY A 25 18.41 -2.17 10.32
C GLY A 25 19.00 -0.78 10.06
N LYS A 26 19.29 -0.41 8.80
CA LYS A 26 19.79 0.92 8.43
C LYS A 26 18.91 1.55 7.35
N PRO A 27 17.69 2.00 7.69
CA PRO A 27 16.71 2.51 6.72
C PRO A 27 17.10 3.85 6.06
N GLY A 28 18.19 4.47 6.47
CA GLY A 28 18.65 5.75 5.91
C GLY A 28 17.98 6.93 6.60
N GLN A 29 17.41 7.84 5.81
CA GLN A 29 16.74 9.05 6.31
C GLN A 29 15.25 8.74 6.58
N VAL A 30 14.85 8.75 7.86
CA VAL A 30 13.52 8.30 8.32
C VAL A 30 12.75 9.39 9.08
N ASN A 31 12.94 10.66 8.70
CA ASN A 31 12.35 11.82 9.39
C ASN A 31 10.82 11.71 9.59
N MET A 32 10.11 11.14 8.61
CA MET A 32 8.66 10.94 8.70
C MET A 32 8.31 9.87 9.75
N ASP A 33 9.01 8.74 9.73
CA ASP A 33 8.78 7.63 10.66
C ASP A 33 9.06 8.09 12.09
N ASP A 34 10.18 8.80 12.32
CA ASP A 34 10.55 9.35 13.61
C ASP A 34 9.50 10.32 14.15
N HIS A 35 8.96 11.20 13.29
CA HIS A 35 7.92 12.14 13.66
C HIS A 35 6.61 11.42 14.06
N ILE A 36 6.18 10.43 13.29
CA ILE A 36 4.98 9.63 13.57
C ILE A 36 5.15 8.87 14.88
N ILE A 37 6.30 8.23 15.10
CA ILE A 37 6.59 7.48 16.33
C ILE A 37 6.55 8.40 17.54
N ALA A 38 7.13 9.60 17.43
CA ALA A 38 7.19 10.56 18.53
C ALA A 38 5.85 11.26 18.82
N ASN A 39 5.00 11.48 17.80
CA ASN A 39 3.84 12.37 17.93
C ASN A 39 2.48 11.69 17.75
N THR A 40 2.43 10.42 17.31
CA THR A 40 1.18 9.68 17.07
C THR A 40 0.17 9.89 18.21
N GLN A 41 0.58 9.64 19.45
CA GLN A 41 -0.35 9.70 20.59
C GLN A 41 -0.92 11.11 20.80
N ASN A 42 -0.11 12.14 20.60
CA ASN A 42 -0.52 13.53 20.80
C ASN A 42 -1.41 14.04 19.65
N GLU A 43 -1.13 13.61 18.42
CA GLU A 43 -1.83 14.10 17.23
C GLU A 43 -3.10 13.33 16.92
N THR A 44 -3.14 12.04 17.24
CA THR A 44 -4.23 11.13 16.85
C THR A 44 -4.95 10.49 18.04
N GLY A 45 -4.37 10.57 19.25
CA GLY A 45 -4.97 10.01 20.46
C GLY A 45 -4.98 8.48 20.54
N THR A 46 -4.27 7.80 19.63
CA THR A 46 -4.14 6.33 19.63
C THR A 46 -2.76 5.88 20.08
N ASN A 47 -2.73 4.87 20.95
CA ASN A 47 -1.50 4.21 21.38
C ASN A 47 -0.88 3.34 20.26
N ASN A 48 -1.63 3.05 19.20
CA ASN A 48 -1.18 2.21 18.10
C ASN A 48 -0.75 3.07 16.91
N GLY A 49 0.57 3.18 16.73
CA GLY A 49 1.19 3.88 15.59
C GLY A 49 0.87 3.31 14.22
N VAL A 50 0.55 2.02 14.10
CA VAL A 50 0.17 1.45 12.81
C VAL A 50 -1.25 1.87 12.45
N THR A 51 -2.16 1.83 13.41
CA THR A 51 -3.56 2.25 13.21
C THR A 51 -3.65 3.75 12.96
N SER A 52 -2.84 4.57 13.66
CA SER A 52 -2.79 6.02 13.42
C SER A 52 -2.37 6.33 11.99
N VAL A 53 -1.39 5.60 11.45
CA VAL A 53 -0.96 5.79 10.07
C VAL A 53 -2.07 5.45 9.09
N VAL A 54 -2.72 4.30 9.25
CA VAL A 54 -3.71 3.81 8.28
C VAL A 54 -5.01 4.62 8.32
N PHE A 55 -5.47 5.05 9.50
CA PHE A 55 -6.76 5.73 9.64
C PHE A 55 -6.67 7.25 9.77
N ASP A 56 -5.64 7.78 10.44
CA ASP A 56 -5.54 9.21 10.72
C ASP A 56 -4.59 9.90 9.72
N TYR A 57 -3.30 9.55 9.70
CA TYR A 57 -2.32 10.22 8.81
C TYR A 57 -2.57 9.93 7.33
N ARG A 58 -2.92 8.69 6.98
CA ARG A 58 -3.13 8.21 5.59
C ARG A 58 -4.52 7.62 5.39
N GLY A 59 -5.52 8.15 6.11
CA GLY A 59 -6.91 7.70 5.99
C GLY A 59 -7.47 7.76 4.56
N PHE A 60 -6.98 8.69 3.73
CA PHE A 60 -7.42 8.80 2.34
C PHE A 60 -6.99 7.60 1.47
N ASP A 61 -5.81 7.05 1.70
CA ASP A 61 -5.33 5.86 0.98
C ASP A 61 -6.21 4.65 1.36
N THR A 62 -6.52 4.49 2.65
CA THR A 62 -7.41 3.44 3.17
C THR A 62 -8.85 3.59 2.69
N LEU A 63 -9.36 4.82 2.55
CA LEU A 63 -10.66 5.08 1.92
C LEU A 63 -10.67 4.61 0.46
N GLY A 64 -9.56 4.81 -0.26
CA GLY A 64 -9.34 4.27 -1.60
C GLY A 64 -9.38 2.74 -1.62
N GLU A 65 -8.66 2.07 -0.72
CA GLU A 65 -8.70 0.62 -0.57
C GLU A 65 -10.12 0.09 -0.32
N ALA A 66 -10.86 0.72 0.59
CA ALA A 66 -12.25 0.37 0.88
C ALA A 66 -13.15 0.53 -0.36
N THR A 67 -12.94 1.60 -1.14
CA THR A 67 -13.69 1.85 -2.38
C THR A 67 -13.39 0.80 -3.44
N ILE A 68 -12.14 0.37 -3.58
CA ILE A 68 -11.73 -0.70 -4.50
C ILE A 68 -12.40 -2.02 -4.10
N LEU A 69 -12.32 -2.41 -2.83
CA LEU A 69 -12.94 -3.64 -2.34
C LEU A 69 -14.46 -3.61 -2.51
N PHE A 70 -15.11 -2.49 -2.19
CA PHE A 70 -16.53 -2.31 -2.42
C PHE A 70 -16.90 -2.46 -3.90
N SER A 71 -16.15 -1.81 -4.79
CA SER A 71 -16.38 -1.88 -6.24
C SER A 71 -16.16 -3.29 -6.79
N ALA A 72 -15.17 -4.02 -6.27
CA ALA A 72 -14.90 -5.40 -6.65
C ALA A 72 -16.09 -6.31 -6.26
N VAL A 73 -16.57 -6.21 -5.03
CA VAL A 73 -17.74 -6.97 -4.55
C VAL A 73 -19.00 -6.60 -5.35
N ALA A 74 -19.24 -5.31 -5.57
CA ALA A 74 -20.35 -4.84 -6.39
C ALA A 74 -20.27 -5.39 -7.83
N GLY A 75 -19.09 -5.40 -8.43
CA GLY A 75 -18.83 -5.98 -9.75
C GLY A 75 -19.17 -7.46 -9.82
N VAL A 76 -18.71 -8.26 -8.85
CA VAL A 76 -19.05 -9.68 -8.73
C VAL A 76 -20.57 -9.87 -8.60
N LEU A 77 -21.22 -9.12 -7.70
CA LEU A 77 -22.66 -9.20 -7.53
C LEU A 77 -23.43 -8.86 -8.82
N MET A 78 -22.99 -7.86 -9.57
CA MET A 78 -23.61 -7.50 -10.86
C MET A 78 -23.49 -8.63 -11.89
N ILE A 79 -22.34 -9.28 -12.00
CA ILE A 79 -22.12 -10.41 -12.93
C ILE A 79 -23.01 -11.61 -12.57
N PHE A 80 -23.13 -11.93 -11.28
CA PHE A 80 -23.92 -13.08 -10.81
C PHE A 80 -25.39 -12.75 -10.55
N ARG A 81 -25.83 -11.50 -10.79
CA ARG A 81 -27.23 -11.10 -10.57
C ARG A 81 -28.13 -11.80 -11.59
N ARG A 82 -28.98 -12.71 -11.10
CA ARG A 82 -30.00 -13.36 -11.93
C ARG A 82 -31.06 -12.35 -12.33
N VAL A 83 -31.07 -11.95 -13.61
CA VAL A 83 -32.19 -11.18 -14.18
C VAL A 83 -33.32 -12.17 -14.38
N LYS A 84 -34.35 -12.08 -13.53
CA LYS A 84 -35.58 -12.83 -13.73
C LYS A 84 -36.25 -12.25 -14.99
N GLN A 85 -36.45 -13.09 -16.01
CA GLN A 85 -37.28 -12.73 -17.16
C GLN A 85 -38.71 -12.44 -16.71
#